data_AF-A0A2N6L6J2-F1
#
_entry.id   AF-A0A2N6L6J2-F1
#
_cell.length_a   1.000
_cell.length_b   1.000
_cell.length_c   1.000
_cell.angle_alpha   90.00
_cell.angle_beta   90.00
_cell.angle_gamma   90.00
#
_symmetry.space_group_name_H-M   'P 1'
#
loop_
_entity.id
_entity.type
_entity.pdbx_description
1 polymer ?
#
loop_
_entity_poly.entity_id
_entity_poly.type
_entity_poly.pdbx_seq_one_letter_code
_entity_poly.pdbx_strand_id
1 'polypeptide(L)'
;MLHLLYILAFTILACIAVANLIRNLIMFSFDRDRSYPARYSSMANQGNYPYVASRRAFTPHPELLDDSGNIIKEPLLVMRSINVDDARQQLDALYESSPGQKSETQEEG
;
A
#
# COMPACT_ATOMS: atom_id res chain seq x y z
N MET A 1 8.30 40.31 37.18
CA MET A 1 6.90 39.88 36.90
C MET A 1 6.71 39.26 35.51
N LEU A 2 7.36 39.73 34.42
CA LEU A 2 7.26 39.10 33.07
C LEU A 2 7.89 37.71 32.94
N HIS A 3 8.78 37.34 33.87
CA HIS A 3 9.49 36.06 33.84
C HIS A 3 8.56 34.85 33.90
N LEU A 4 7.43 34.97 34.62
CA LEU A 4 6.40 33.92 34.69
C LEU A 4 5.79 33.66 33.31
N LEU A 5 5.55 34.71 32.52
CA LEU A 5 5.05 34.57 31.14
C LEU A 5 6.09 33.93 30.22
N TYR A 6 7.38 34.22 30.39
CA TYR A 6 8.43 33.58 29.59
C TYR A 6 8.54 32.08 29.87
N ILE A 7 8.47 31.68 31.14
CA ILE A 7 8.47 30.27 31.52
C ILE A 7 7.23 29.57 30.95
N LEU A 8 6.05 30.20 31.02
CA LEU A 8 4.80 29.67 30.47
C LEU A 8 4.86 29.53 28.93
N ALA A 9 5.35 30.54 28.21
CA ALA A 9 5.48 30.47 26.75
C ALA A 9 6.50 29.39 26.34
N PHE A 10 7.62 29.29 27.06
CA PHE A 10 8.64 28.28 26.81
C PHE A 10 8.11 26.86 27.02
N THR A 11 7.33 26.60 28.09
CA THR A 11 6.76 25.28 28.33
C THR A 11 5.76 24.88 27.25
N ILE A 12 4.93 25.82 26.77
CA ILE A 12 4.01 25.56 25.66
C ILE A 12 4.78 25.19 24.38
N LEU A 13 5.80 25.99 24.02
CA LEU A 13 6.62 25.71 22.84
C LEU A 13 7.37 24.38 22.95
N ALA A 14 7.94 24.08 24.12
CA ALA A 14 8.64 22.83 24.38
C ALA A 14 7.69 21.62 24.24
N CYS A 15 6.49 21.69 24.81
CA CYS A 15 5.48 20.63 24.69
C CYS A 15 5.08 20.39 23.22
N ILE A 16 4.85 21.46 22.44
CA ILE A 16 4.52 21.36 21.02
C ILE A 16 5.66 20.71 20.23
N ALA A 17 6.91 21.13 20.48
CA ALA A 17 8.08 20.60 19.80
C ALA A 17 8.29 19.10 20.11
N VAL A 18 8.18 18.70 21.39
CA VAL A 18 8.31 17.29 21.80
C VAL A 18 7.19 16.44 21.21
N ALA A 19 5.94 16.92 21.21
CA ALA A 19 4.82 16.19 20.61
C ALA A 19 5.00 16.01 19.08
N ASN A 20 5.50 17.03 18.39
CA ASN A 20 5.81 16.96 16.96
C ASN A 20 6.96 15.96 16.69
N LEU A 21 8.01 15.99 17.50
CA LEU A 21 9.11 15.03 17.42
C LEU A 21 8.63 13.59 17.62
N ILE A 22 7.82 13.32 18.65
CA ILE A 22 7.27 11.99 18.93
C ILE A 22 6.40 11.54 17.75
N ARG A 23 5.55 12.40 17.19
CA ARG A 23 4.73 12.05 16.02
C ARG A 23 5.59 11.67 14.82
N ASN A 24 6.62 12.46 14.51
CA ASN A 24 7.56 12.18 13.41
C ASN A 24 8.35 10.88 13.66
N LEU A 25 8.79 10.65 14.90
CA LEU A 25 9.51 9.43 15.28
C LEU A 25 8.62 8.19 15.17
N ILE A 26 7.37 8.25 15.64
CA ILE A 26 6.41 7.15 15.57
C ILE A 26 6.08 6.83 14.10
N MET A 27 5.81 7.85 13.27
CA MET A 27 5.60 7.69 11.84
C MET A 27 6.80 6.98 11.17
N PHE A 28 8.01 7.43 11.48
CA PHE A 28 9.24 6.83 10.96
C PHE A 28 9.49 5.41 11.50
N SER A 29 9.15 5.13 12.75
CA SER A 29 9.34 3.81 13.36
C SER A 29 8.38 2.77 12.78
N PHE A 30 7.14 3.14 12.47
CA PHE A 30 6.17 2.25 11.83
C PHE A 30 6.47 1.96 10.35
N ASP A 31 7.28 2.79 9.69
CA ASP A 31 7.74 2.54 8.31
C ASP A 31 8.86 1.48 8.25
N ARG A 32 9.53 1.18 9.37
CA ARG A 32 10.61 0.17 9.40
C ARG A 32 10.10 -1.27 9.49
N ASP A 33 8.91 -1.49 10.05
CA ASP A 33 8.28 -2.82 10.17
C ASP A 33 7.35 -3.16 8.99
N ARG A 34 7.23 -2.26 7.99
CA ARG A 34 6.48 -2.51 6.76
C ARG A 34 7.41 -2.47 5.57
N SER A 35 8.10 -3.58 5.36
CA SER A 35 8.70 -3.93 4.07
C SER A 35 7.64 -4.19 2.99
N TYR A 36 6.71 -3.26 2.74
CA TYR A 36 5.80 -3.28 1.60
C TYR A 36 5.38 -1.86 1.19
N PRO A 37 5.41 -1.54 -0.12
CA PRO A 37 5.21 -0.18 -0.59
C PRO A 37 3.77 0.30 -0.40
N ALA A 38 3.68 1.52 0.12
CA ALA A 38 2.63 2.52 -0.08
C ALA A 38 1.23 1.97 -0.40
N ARG A 39 0.47 1.65 0.64
CA ARG A 39 -0.99 1.70 0.54
C ARG A 39 -1.39 3.13 0.18
N TYR A 40 -2.05 3.24 -0.97
CA TYR A 40 -3.01 4.30 -1.29
C TYR A 40 -3.67 4.78 0.01
N SER A 41 -3.36 6.02 0.35
CA SER A 41 -3.95 6.77 1.44
C SER A 41 -5.46 6.67 1.32
N SER A 42 -6.06 5.78 2.11
CA SER A 42 -7.45 5.88 2.50
C SER A 42 -7.57 7.23 3.20
N MET A 43 -7.99 8.22 2.43
CA MET A 43 -8.33 9.56 2.84
C MET A 43 -9.55 9.47 3.77
N ALA A 44 -9.30 9.04 5.00
CA ALA A 44 -10.26 9.01 6.06
C ALA A 44 -10.28 10.39 6.72
N ASN A 45 -11.23 11.20 6.24
CA ASN A 45 -12.05 12.06 7.07
C ASN A 45 -11.39 13.33 7.66
N GLN A 46 -11.36 14.39 6.84
CA GLN A 46 -11.61 15.76 7.29
C GLN A 46 -11.92 16.65 6.07
N GLY A 47 -13.19 16.98 5.84
CA GLY A 47 -13.56 18.02 4.86
C GLY A 47 -14.79 17.74 4.01
N ASN A 48 -15.98 17.95 4.58
CA ASN A 48 -17.19 18.53 3.98
C ASN A 48 -17.24 18.74 2.44
N TYR A 49 -17.52 17.71 1.62
CA TYR A 49 -18.16 17.85 0.27
C TYR A 49 -18.86 16.55 -0.15
N PRO A 50 -20.14 16.56 -0.62
CA PRO A 50 -20.82 15.37 -1.12
C PRO A 50 -20.62 15.27 -2.63
N TYR A 51 -19.57 14.56 -3.07
CA TYR A 51 -19.48 14.13 -4.46
C TYR A 51 -19.89 12.66 -4.57
N VAL A 52 -20.89 12.41 -5.42
CA VAL A 52 -21.42 11.10 -5.77
C VAL A 52 -20.36 10.36 -6.59
N ALA A 53 -19.35 9.81 -5.92
CA ALA A 53 -18.43 8.87 -6.53
C ALA A 53 -19.15 7.52 -6.60
N SER A 54 -19.52 7.14 -7.83
CA SER A 54 -19.90 5.78 -8.21
C SER A 54 -19.09 4.78 -7.41
N ARG A 55 -19.73 4.09 -6.45
CA ARG A 55 -19.15 2.96 -5.74
C ARG A 55 -18.99 1.86 -6.79
N ARG A 56 -17.89 1.90 -7.54
CA ARG A 56 -17.39 0.71 -8.22
C ARG A 56 -17.25 -0.33 -7.12
N ALA A 57 -18.16 -1.28 -7.09
CA ALA A 57 -18.09 -2.41 -6.18
C ALA A 57 -16.71 -3.01 -6.40
N PHE A 58 -15.85 -2.85 -5.40
CA PHE A 58 -14.52 -3.41 -5.41
C PHE A 58 -14.70 -4.93 -5.37
N THR A 59 -14.59 -5.58 -6.53
CA THR A 59 -14.56 -7.04 -6.63
C THR A 59 -13.13 -7.48 -6.31
N PRO A 60 -12.85 -8.00 -5.11
CA PRO A 60 -11.50 -8.46 -4.78
C PRO A 60 -11.10 -9.59 -5.74
N HIS A 61 -9.84 -9.58 -6.17
CA HIS A 61 -9.28 -10.72 -6.89
C HIS A 61 -9.33 -11.97 -5.99
N PRO A 62 -9.64 -13.16 -6.53
CA PRO A 62 -9.83 -14.36 -5.72
C PRO A 62 -8.57 -14.78 -4.95
N GLU A 63 -7.39 -14.41 -5.43
CA GLU A 63 -6.10 -14.65 -4.75
C GLU A 63 -5.94 -13.85 -3.45
N LEU A 64 -6.74 -12.80 -3.27
CA LEU A 64 -6.73 -11.97 -2.07
C LEU A 64 -7.78 -12.44 -1.06
N LEU A 65 -8.30 -13.66 -1.17
CA LEU A 65 -9.21 -14.24 -0.21
C LEU A 65 -8.54 -15.45 0.46
N ASP A 66 -8.64 -15.57 1.78
CA ASP A 66 -8.27 -16.80 2.49
C ASP A 66 -9.35 -17.89 2.31
N ASP A 67 -9.09 -19.11 2.81
CA ASP A 67 -10.03 -20.23 2.77
C ASP A 67 -11.38 -19.93 3.46
N SER A 68 -11.41 -18.90 4.31
CA SER A 68 -12.60 -18.43 5.02
C SER A 68 -13.29 -17.25 4.32
N GLY A 69 -12.79 -16.81 3.16
CA GLY A 69 -13.33 -15.68 2.39
C GLY A 69 -12.96 -14.30 2.93
N ASN A 70 -12.01 -14.19 3.86
CA ASN A 70 -11.50 -12.90 4.33
C ASN A 70 -10.44 -12.35 3.38
N ILE A 71 -10.44 -11.02 3.23
CA ILE A 71 -9.49 -10.36 2.33
C ILE A 71 -8.07 -10.37 2.95
N ILE A 72 -7.16 -11.13 2.35
CA ILE A 72 -5.73 -11.13 2.67
C ILE A 72 -4.97 -10.09 1.84
N LYS A 73 -3.86 -9.58 2.40
CA LYS A 73 -3.12 -8.43 1.85
C LYS A 73 -2.05 -8.82 0.83
N GLU A 74 -1.77 -10.11 0.74
CA GLU A 74 -0.81 -10.73 -0.15
C GLU A 74 -1.46 -11.99 -0.74
N PRO A 75 -1.21 -12.32 -2.02
CA PRO A 75 -1.70 -13.55 -2.61
C PRO A 75 -1.03 -14.75 -1.93
N LEU A 76 -1.79 -15.83 -1.70
CA LEU A 76 -1.25 -17.07 -1.15
C LEU A 76 -0.20 -17.67 -2.11
N LEU A 77 1.10 -17.49 -1.80
CA LEU A 77 2.18 -17.98 -2.64
C LEU A 77 2.42 -19.47 -2.38
N VAL A 78 2.00 -20.33 -3.32
CA VAL A 78 2.26 -21.78 -3.28
C VAL A 78 3.60 -22.07 -3.95
N MET A 79 4.64 -22.37 -3.18
CA MET A 79 5.93 -22.81 -3.73
C MET A 79 5.83 -24.23 -4.27
N ARG A 80 6.10 -24.43 -5.57
CA ARG A 80 6.24 -25.75 -6.20
C ARG A 80 7.69 -25.97 -6.61
N SER A 81 8.25 -27.14 -6.29
CA SER A 81 9.55 -27.57 -6.82
C SER A 81 9.37 -28.01 -8.28
N ILE A 82 9.73 -27.13 -9.22
CA ILE A 82 9.66 -27.39 -10.67
C ILE A 82 11.06 -27.24 -11.30
N ASN A 83 11.32 -27.92 -12.41
CA ASN A 83 12.57 -27.75 -13.15
C ASN A 83 12.61 -26.37 -13.83
N VAL A 84 13.81 -25.88 -14.15
CA VAL A 84 14.01 -24.58 -14.78
C VAL A 84 13.34 -24.52 -16.17
N ASP A 85 13.40 -25.61 -16.93
CA ASP A 85 12.80 -25.68 -18.28
C ASP A 85 11.27 -25.61 -18.21
N ASP A 86 10.67 -26.35 -17.27
CA ASP A 86 9.22 -26.34 -17.04
C ASP A 86 8.73 -24.97 -16.54
N ALA A 87 9.52 -24.31 -15.68
CA ALA A 87 9.23 -22.97 -15.18
C ALA A 87 9.23 -21.94 -16.29
N ARG A 88 10.20 -22.03 -17.21
CA ARG A 88 10.30 -21.16 -18.38
C ARG A 88 9.08 -21.33 -19.27
N GLN A 89 8.72 -22.57 -19.59
CA GLN A 89 7.54 -22.86 -20.41
C GLN A 89 6.24 -22.33 -19.77
N GLN A 90 6.10 -22.45 -18.45
CA GLN A 90 4.94 -21.90 -17.74
C GLN A 90 4.90 -20.35 -17.77
N LEU A 91 6.05 -19.69 -17.64
CA LEU A 91 6.13 -18.22 -17.76
C LEU A 91 5.81 -17.75 -19.17
N ASP A 92 6.30 -18.44 -20.20
CA ASP A 92 6.02 -18.13 -21.60
C ASP A 92 4.51 -18.31 -21.89
N ALA A 93 3.90 -19.39 -21.38
CA ALA A 93 2.45 -19.61 -21.52
C ALA A 93 1.61 -18.56 -20.79
N LEU A 94 2.05 -18.08 -19.61
CA LEU A 94 1.39 -16.98 -18.90
C LEU A 94 1.50 -15.66 -19.65
N TYR A 95 2.63 -15.43 -20.32
CA TYR A 95 2.85 -14.24 -21.14
C TYR A 95 1.93 -14.23 -22.37
N GLU A 96 1.85 -15.35 -23.09
CA GLU A 96 1.01 -15.49 -24.29
C GLU A 96 -0.50 -15.47 -24.00
N SER A 97 -0.91 -15.98 -22.83
CA SER A 97 -2.32 -16.01 -22.41
C SER A 97 -2.80 -14.71 -21.76
N SER A 98 -1.94 -13.69 -21.65
CA SER A 98 -2.25 -12.43 -20.98
C SER A 98 -3.30 -11.62 -21.78
N PRO A 99 -4.44 -11.27 -21.17
CA PRO A 99 -5.48 -10.47 -21.81
C PRO A 99 -4.99 -9.02 -22.00
N GLY A 100 -4.28 -8.79 -23.09
CA GLY A 100 -3.60 -7.53 -23.37
C GLY A 100 -2.51 -7.62 -24.44
N GLN A 101 -2.11 -8.82 -24.84
CA GLN A 101 -1.14 -8.99 -25.92
C GLN A 101 -1.78 -8.62 -27.26
N LYS A 102 -1.58 -7.36 -27.69
CA LYS A 102 -1.82 -6.95 -29.07
C LYS A 102 -0.69 -7.54 -29.90
N SER A 103 -1.06 -8.23 -30.96
CA SER A 103 -0.20 -8.91 -31.92
C SER A 103 0.77 -7.94 -32.61
N GLU A 104 1.87 -7.57 -31.95
CA GLU A 104 3.00 -6.86 -32.57
C GLU A 104 4.13 -7.86 -32.88
N THR A 105 3.84 -8.90 -33.67
CA THR A 105 4.88 -9.74 -34.32
C THR A 105 4.32 -10.39 -35.59
N GLN A 106 3.69 -9.58 -36.44
CA GLN A 106 3.48 -9.90 -37.86
C GLN A 106 3.89 -8.69 -38.68
N GLU A 107 5.18 -8.42 -38.77
CA GLU A 107 5.78 -7.72 -39.92
C GLU A 107 7.29 -7.94 -39.91
N GLU A 108 7.82 -8.19 -41.11
CA GLU A 108 9.21 -8.42 -41.53
C GLU A 108 9.80 -9.84 -41.40
N GLY A 109 9.86 -10.53 -42.55
CA GLY A 109 10.60 -11.76 -42.80
C GLY A 109 10.13 -12.49 -44.06
#